data_AF-A0A6V7XBF2-F1
#
_entry.id   AF-A0A6V7XBF2-F1
#
_cell.length_a   1.000
_cell.length_b   1.000
_cell.length_c   1.000
_cell.angle_alpha   90.00
_cell.angle_beta   90.00
_cell.angle_gamma   90.00
#
_symmetry.space_group_name_H-M   'P 1'
#
loop_
_entity.id
_entity.type
_entity.pdbx_description
1 polymer ?
#
loop_
_entity_poly.entity_id
_entity_poly.type
_entity_poly.pdbx_seq_one_letter_code
_entity_poly.pdbx_strand_id
1 'polypeptide(L)'
;MMILQHFLISSNSSTSFIDEFAFLSQVHQAIALQTQIEHYRRWRSNLNLTNGVGYTMCAMYWQLNDVWSAPTWSTIDFNLRWKISHYFVKRSFAPLILSMYFDQNENFHLFVCSDLLENIYNSTITIKVFVLQFGNDPIYQQSVELNKISLLSSNEIYLPEEFNWKIKNNVSF
;
A
#
# COMPACT_ATOMS: atom_id res chain seq x y z
N MET A 1 -7.86 9.77 18.39
CA MET A 1 -8.09 8.88 17.23
C MET A 1 -7.37 9.49 16.04
N MET A 2 -6.50 8.75 15.32
CA MET A 2 -5.55 9.34 14.33
C MET A 2 -6.22 10.30 13.33
N ILE A 3 -7.44 10.01 12.90
CA ILE A 3 -8.19 10.86 11.98
C ILE A 3 -8.40 12.28 12.55
N LEU A 4 -8.83 12.41 13.81
CA LEU A 4 -9.08 13.71 14.45
C LEU A 4 -7.79 14.46 14.81
N GLN A 5 -6.64 13.80 14.78
CA GLN A 5 -5.34 14.43 15.04
C GLN A 5 -4.71 15.02 13.77
N HIS A 6 -5.02 14.46 12.60
CA HIS A 6 -4.36 14.81 11.34
C HIS A 6 -5.29 15.45 10.29
N PHE A 7 -6.62 15.37 10.45
CA PHE A 7 -7.57 15.97 9.53
C PHE A 7 -8.47 16.99 10.22
N LEU A 8 -8.67 18.13 9.54
CA LEU A 8 -9.69 19.11 9.91
C LEU A 8 -11.03 18.60 9.39
N ILE A 9 -11.90 18.19 10.33
CA ILE A 9 -13.26 17.72 10.05
C ILE A 9 -14.23 18.78 10.58
N SER A 10 -15.40 18.86 9.95
CA SER A 10 -16.50 19.71 10.40
C SER A 10 -16.85 19.48 11.88
N SER A 11 -17.45 20.47 12.54
CA SER A 11 -17.76 20.38 13.97
C SER A 11 -18.74 19.23 14.25
N ASN A 12 -18.66 18.62 15.44
CA ASN A 12 -19.56 17.52 15.84
C ASN A 12 -21.06 17.88 15.76
N SER A 13 -21.40 19.16 15.78
CA SER A 13 -22.77 19.67 15.65
C SER A 13 -23.26 19.81 14.20
N SER A 14 -22.37 19.67 13.22
CA SER A 14 -22.70 19.78 11.81
C SER A 14 -23.28 18.48 11.26
N THR A 15 -24.17 18.58 10.29
CA THR A 15 -24.75 17.40 9.62
C THR A 15 -23.73 16.66 8.73
N SER A 16 -22.65 17.34 8.30
CA SER A 16 -21.58 16.77 7.47
C SER A 16 -20.58 15.91 8.24
N PHE A 17 -20.50 16.07 9.57
CA PHE A 17 -19.49 15.39 10.39
C PHE A 17 -19.50 13.87 10.21
N ILE A 18 -20.69 13.26 10.23
CA ILE A 18 -20.81 11.80 10.12
C ILE A 18 -20.36 11.29 8.75
N ASP A 19 -20.70 12.00 7.67
CA ASP A 19 -20.32 11.61 6.31
C ASP A 19 -18.79 11.71 6.12
N GLU A 20 -18.19 12.81 6.56
CA GLU A 20 -16.74 13.02 6.54
C GLU A 20 -16.01 11.97 7.38
N PHE A 21 -16.49 11.71 8.59
CA PHE A 21 -15.91 10.72 9.49
C PHE A 21 -16.04 9.29 8.93
N ALA A 22 -17.21 8.93 8.38
CA ALA A 22 -17.44 7.63 7.77
C ALA A 22 -16.53 7.42 6.56
N PHE A 23 -16.36 8.44 5.72
CA PHE A 23 -15.45 8.39 4.58
C PHE A 23 -13.99 8.21 5.01
N LEU A 24 -13.50 9.07 5.91
CA LEU A 24 -12.11 9.05 6.37
C LEU A 24 -11.78 7.76 7.14
N SER A 25 -12.73 7.24 7.92
CA SER A 25 -12.54 5.96 8.62
C SER A 25 -12.40 4.78 7.67
N GLN A 26 -13.18 4.74 6.58
CA GLN A 26 -13.04 3.72 5.55
C GLN A 26 -11.74 3.84 4.77
N VAL A 27 -11.31 5.07 4.42
CA VAL A 27 -10.02 5.31 3.74
C VAL A 27 -8.86 4.89 4.65
N HIS A 28 -8.91 5.26 5.91
CA HIS A 28 -7.91 4.86 6.90
C HIS A 28 -7.81 3.34 7.03
N GLN A 29 -8.95 2.64 7.18
CA GLN A 29 -8.98 1.18 7.20
C GLN A 29 -8.39 0.59 5.92
N ALA A 30 -8.69 1.16 4.75
CA ALA A 30 -8.19 0.69 3.46
C ALA A 30 -6.66 0.79 3.35
N ILE A 31 -6.08 1.92 3.77
CA ILE A 31 -4.62 2.14 3.77
C ILE A 31 -3.92 1.23 4.78
N ALA A 32 -4.51 1.05 5.97
CA ALA A 32 -3.95 0.17 7.00
C ALA A 32 -3.90 -1.29 6.52
N LEU A 33 -5.00 -1.78 5.91
CA LEU A 33 -5.06 -3.12 5.35
C LEU A 33 -4.08 -3.29 4.18
N GLN A 34 -4.04 -2.34 3.24
CA GLN A 34 -3.09 -2.35 2.14
C GLN A 34 -1.66 -2.46 2.66
N THR A 35 -1.27 -1.57 3.58
CA THR A 35 0.08 -1.51 4.15
C THR A 35 0.47 -2.84 4.77
N GLN A 36 -0.43 -3.44 5.55
CA GLN A 36 -0.14 -4.69 6.25
C GLN A 36 -0.08 -5.89 5.30
N ILE A 37 -1.02 -6.00 4.36
CA ILE A 37 -1.04 -7.07 3.35
C ILE A 37 0.24 -7.02 2.52
N GLU A 38 0.57 -5.83 2.00
CA GLU A 38 1.76 -5.66 1.19
C GLU A 38 3.04 -5.92 1.98
N HIS A 39 3.13 -5.50 3.25
CA HIS A 39 4.27 -5.83 4.11
C HIS A 39 4.48 -7.35 4.24
N TYR A 40 3.41 -8.12 4.48
CA TYR A 40 3.50 -9.58 4.54
C TYR A 40 3.92 -10.20 3.21
N ARG A 41 3.39 -9.70 2.09
CA ARG A 41 3.81 -10.16 0.75
C ARG A 41 5.28 -9.85 0.47
N ARG A 42 5.77 -8.69 0.88
CA ARG A 42 7.19 -8.32 0.74
C ARG A 42 8.09 -9.32 1.45
N TRP A 43 7.72 -9.74 2.65
CA TRP A 43 8.46 -10.70 3.48
C TRP A 43 8.27 -12.18 3.11
N ARG A 44 7.63 -12.47 1.97
CA ARG A 44 7.50 -13.83 1.47
C ARG A 44 8.83 -14.53 1.20
N SER A 45 9.80 -13.83 0.60
CA SER A 45 11.07 -14.43 0.15
C SER A 45 12.28 -14.03 1.02
N ASN A 46 12.07 -13.17 2.00
CA ASN A 46 13.13 -12.68 2.87
C ASN A 46 13.05 -13.37 4.24
N LEU A 47 14.19 -13.84 4.73
CA LEU A 47 14.36 -14.36 6.08
C LEU A 47 15.48 -13.59 6.76
N ASN A 48 15.16 -12.91 7.86
CA ASN A 48 16.18 -12.34 8.71
C ASN A 48 16.73 -13.44 9.64
N LEU A 49 17.96 -13.88 9.35
CA LEU A 49 18.63 -14.95 10.10
C LEU A 49 18.97 -14.57 11.55
N THR A 50 19.01 -13.29 11.89
CA THR A 50 19.38 -12.84 13.25
C THR A 50 18.23 -12.97 14.24
N ASN A 51 16.99 -12.75 13.80
CA ASN A 51 15.80 -12.77 14.65
C ASN A 51 14.77 -13.83 14.21
N GLY A 52 15.03 -14.56 13.13
CA GLY A 52 14.15 -15.61 12.60
C GLY A 52 12.85 -15.09 11.97
N VAL A 53 12.72 -13.78 11.76
CA VAL A 53 11.50 -13.16 11.22
C VAL A 53 11.58 -13.09 9.68
N GLY A 54 10.51 -13.49 9.01
CA GLY A 54 10.45 -13.49 7.56
C GLY A 54 9.64 -14.68 7.05
N TYR A 55 9.85 -15.05 5.78
CA TYR A 55 9.15 -16.13 5.10
C TYR A 55 7.65 -16.15 5.37
N THR A 56 7.02 -14.98 5.25
CA THR A 56 5.58 -14.84 5.49
C THR A 56 4.80 -15.40 4.30
N MET A 57 4.15 -16.54 4.51
CA MET A 57 3.45 -17.28 3.45
C MET A 57 1.94 -17.02 3.41
N CYS A 58 1.40 -16.21 4.32
CA CYS A 58 -0.03 -15.93 4.40
C CYS A 58 -0.29 -14.51 4.92
N ALA A 59 -1.32 -13.88 4.37
CA ALA A 59 -1.89 -12.63 4.87
C ALA A 59 -3.41 -12.79 4.92
N MET A 60 -3.95 -12.94 6.13
CA MET A 60 -5.39 -13.02 6.37
C MET A 60 -5.80 -11.79 7.19
N TYR A 61 -6.75 -11.02 6.67
CA TYR A 61 -7.22 -9.83 7.37
C TYR A 61 -8.52 -10.11 8.13
N TRP A 62 -8.66 -9.45 9.28
CA TRP A 62 -9.90 -9.41 10.03
C TRP A 62 -10.67 -8.13 9.64
N GLN A 63 -11.88 -8.19 9.09
CA GLN A 63 -12.69 -9.37 8.72
C GLN A 63 -13.28 -9.19 7.31
N LEU A 64 -13.78 -10.26 6.71
CA LEU A 64 -14.36 -10.20 5.37
C LEU A 64 -15.75 -9.54 5.36
N ASN A 65 -16.71 -10.11 6.08
CA ASN A 65 -18.12 -9.73 6.02
C ASN A 65 -18.73 -9.40 7.38
N ASP A 66 -19.97 -8.91 7.37
CA ASP A 66 -20.80 -8.73 8.56
C ASP A 66 -21.97 -9.70 8.62
N VAL A 67 -22.43 -9.97 9.85
CA VAL A 67 -23.66 -10.73 10.14
C VAL A 67 -24.87 -9.84 10.44
N TRP A 68 -24.65 -8.53 10.62
CA TRP A 68 -25.68 -7.52 10.86
C TRP A 68 -25.16 -6.10 10.49
N SER A 69 -26.02 -5.10 10.43
CA SER A 69 -25.58 -3.72 10.18
C SER A 69 -24.89 -3.12 11.40
N ALA A 70 -23.56 -3.01 11.36
CA ALA A 70 -22.77 -2.42 12.44
C ALA A 70 -21.46 -1.80 11.93
N PRO A 71 -20.86 -0.86 12.68
CA PRO A 71 -19.49 -0.40 12.43
C PRO A 71 -18.50 -1.51 12.86
N THR A 72 -17.96 -2.24 11.90
CA THR A 72 -17.04 -3.36 12.12
C THR A 72 -15.80 -3.26 11.22
N TRP A 73 -14.85 -4.18 11.41
CA TRP A 73 -13.68 -4.35 10.54
C TRP A 73 -13.98 -5.05 9.20
N SER A 74 -15.25 -5.29 8.84
CA SER A 74 -15.58 -5.92 7.58
C SER A 74 -15.15 -5.07 6.39
N THR A 75 -14.84 -5.71 5.27
CA THR A 75 -14.63 -5.02 3.97
C THR A 75 -15.87 -5.13 3.08
N ILE A 76 -16.74 -6.10 3.34
CA ILE A 76 -18.07 -6.27 2.74
C ILE A 76 -19.11 -6.09 3.84
N ASP A 77 -20.05 -5.18 3.67
CA ASP A 77 -21.09 -4.95 4.67
C ASP A 77 -22.22 -6.01 4.62
N PHE A 78 -23.15 -5.93 5.57
CA PHE A 78 -24.29 -6.85 5.67
C PHE A 78 -25.16 -6.91 4.40
N ASN A 79 -25.25 -5.81 3.65
CA ASN A 79 -26.01 -5.72 2.40
C ASN A 79 -25.15 -6.13 1.18
N LEU A 80 -24.02 -6.79 1.41
CA LEU A 80 -23.06 -7.24 0.40
C LEU A 80 -22.41 -6.11 -0.40
N ARG A 81 -22.42 -4.87 0.12
CA ARG A 81 -21.77 -3.73 -0.52
C ARG A 81 -20.29 -3.72 -0.16
N TRP A 82 -19.46 -3.40 -1.14
CA TRP A 82 -18.02 -3.25 -0.93
C TRP A 82 -17.72 -1.90 -0.28
N LYS A 83 -17.03 -1.94 0.86
CA LYS A 83 -16.40 -0.75 1.45
C LYS A 83 -15.16 -0.37 0.63
N ILE A 84 -14.66 0.86 0.83
CA ILE A 84 -13.43 1.35 0.18
C ILE A 84 -12.28 0.34 0.38
N SER A 85 -12.18 -0.22 1.58
CA SER A 85 -11.16 -1.22 1.95
C SER A 85 -11.16 -2.47 1.07
N HIS A 86 -12.31 -2.95 0.57
CA HIS A 86 -12.34 -4.15 -0.27
C HIS A 86 -11.65 -3.93 -1.63
N TYR A 87 -11.78 -2.73 -2.20
CA TYR A 87 -11.09 -2.38 -3.44
C TYR A 87 -9.57 -2.33 -3.26
N PHE A 88 -9.10 -1.85 -2.11
CA PHE A 88 -7.68 -1.83 -1.76
C PHE A 88 -7.15 -3.25 -1.57
N VAL A 89 -7.85 -4.06 -0.77
CA VAL A 89 -7.54 -5.48 -0.57
C VAL A 89 -7.43 -6.23 -1.90
N LYS A 90 -8.39 -6.03 -2.82
CA LYS A 90 -8.36 -6.65 -4.15
C LYS A 90 -7.10 -6.29 -4.94
N ARG A 91 -6.65 -5.03 -4.88
CA ARG A 91 -5.40 -4.60 -5.53
C ARG A 91 -4.17 -5.16 -4.84
N SER A 92 -4.13 -5.12 -3.51
CA SER A 92 -3.00 -5.62 -2.71
C SER A 92 -2.83 -7.14 -2.76
N PHE A 93 -3.88 -7.89 -3.14
CA PHE A 93 -3.81 -9.32 -3.44
C PHE A 93 -3.72 -9.66 -4.93
N ALA A 94 -3.50 -8.67 -5.81
CA ALA A 94 -3.32 -8.98 -7.23
C ALA A 94 -2.10 -9.90 -7.43
N PRO A 95 -2.12 -10.82 -8.41
CA PRO A 95 -1.06 -11.80 -8.62
C PRO A 95 0.33 -11.18 -8.83
N LEU A 96 0.39 -9.97 -9.37
CA LEU A 96 1.63 -9.20 -9.51
C LEU A 96 1.39 -7.80 -8.97
N ILE A 97 2.19 -7.36 -8.01
CA ILE A 97 2.14 -6.00 -7.46
C ILE A 97 3.53 -5.37 -7.37
N LEU A 98 3.54 -4.05 -7.47
CA LEU A 98 4.62 -3.21 -6.99
C LEU A 98 4.23 -2.69 -5.61
N SER A 99 5.06 -2.95 -4.62
CA SER A 99 4.85 -2.47 -3.26
C SER A 99 5.96 -1.49 -2.88
N MET A 100 5.56 -0.29 -2.48
CA MET A 100 6.47 0.80 -2.12
C MET A 100 6.27 1.18 -0.65
N TYR A 101 7.34 1.51 0.06
CA TYR A 101 7.26 2.11 1.39
C TYR A 101 8.51 2.90 1.74
N PHE A 102 8.40 3.75 2.76
CA PHE A 102 9.52 4.39 3.40
C PHE A 102 9.85 3.68 4.71
N ASP A 103 11.14 3.43 4.97
CA ASP A 103 11.59 2.96 6.28
C ASP A 103 11.56 4.09 7.33
N GLN A 104 11.94 3.75 8.56
CA GLN A 104 12.04 4.73 9.66
C GLN A 104 13.13 5.80 9.44
N ASN A 105 14.07 5.55 8.53
CA ASN A 105 15.15 6.46 8.15
C ASN A 105 14.81 7.22 6.84
N GLU A 106 13.54 7.21 6.43
CA GLU A 106 13.01 7.84 5.22
C GLU A 106 13.63 7.33 3.92
N ASN A 107 14.21 6.13 3.93
CA ASN A 107 14.70 5.50 2.71
C ASN A 107 13.52 4.89 1.96
N PHE A 108 13.47 5.13 0.66
CA PHE A 108 12.45 4.57 -0.20
C PHE A 108 12.82 3.15 -0.62
N HIS A 109 11.87 2.23 -0.48
CA HIS A 109 12.01 0.84 -0.85
C HIS A 109 10.94 0.44 -1.86
N LEU A 110 11.35 -0.29 -2.90
CA LEU A 110 10.46 -0.82 -3.93
C LEU A 110 10.60 -2.33 -4.01
N PHE A 111 9.46 -3.02 -3.96
CA PHE A 111 9.38 -4.47 -4.09
C PHE A 111 8.50 -4.86 -5.26
N VAL A 112 8.92 -5.91 -5.98
CA VAL A 112 8.05 -6.65 -6.90
C VAL A 112 7.64 -7.95 -6.20
N CYS A 113 6.34 -8.12 -6.00
CA CYS A 113 5.77 -9.37 -5.48
C CYS A 113 4.98 -10.07 -6.60
N SER A 114 5.38 -11.29 -6.94
CA SER A 114 4.77 -12.14 -7.96
C SER A 114 4.28 -13.45 -7.35
N ASP A 115 2.98 -13.71 -7.46
CA ASP A 115 2.32 -14.97 -7.13
C ASP A 115 2.02 -15.81 -8.39
N LEU A 116 2.55 -15.41 -9.54
CA LEU A 116 2.43 -16.15 -10.79
C LEU A 116 3.27 -17.44 -10.73
N LEU A 117 2.81 -18.47 -11.45
CA LEU A 117 3.49 -19.76 -11.57
C LEU A 117 4.57 -19.78 -12.67
N GLU A 118 4.69 -18.68 -13.42
CA GLU A 118 5.64 -18.51 -14.51
C GLU A 118 6.54 -17.31 -14.25
N ASN A 119 7.78 -17.38 -14.74
CA ASN A 119 8.69 -16.23 -14.69
C ASN A 119 8.27 -15.21 -15.76
N ILE A 120 8.31 -13.93 -15.41
CA ILE A 120 8.14 -12.84 -16.39
C ILE A 120 9.54 -12.39 -16.81
N TYR A 121 9.74 -12.19 -18.11
CA TYR A 121 11.00 -11.70 -18.69
C TYR A 121 10.78 -10.34 -19.35
N ASN A 122 11.86 -9.56 -19.45
CA ASN A 122 11.89 -8.29 -20.19
C ASN A 122 10.78 -7.31 -19.76
N SER A 123 10.67 -7.06 -18.47
CA SER A 123 9.68 -6.13 -17.91
C SER A 123 10.32 -4.79 -17.55
N THR A 124 9.65 -3.68 -17.85
CA THR A 124 10.09 -2.34 -17.46
C THR A 124 9.20 -1.81 -16.36
N ILE A 125 9.81 -1.31 -15.28
CA ILE A 125 9.11 -0.60 -14.21
C ILE A 125 9.37 0.89 -14.39
N THR A 126 8.31 1.68 -14.46
CA THR A 126 8.40 3.13 -14.55
C THR A 126 7.86 3.75 -13.28
N ILE A 127 8.69 4.58 -12.65
CA ILE A 127 8.37 5.32 -11.44
C ILE A 127 8.24 6.78 -11.82
N LYS A 128 7.13 7.39 -11.42
CA LYS A 128 6.83 8.81 -11.65
C LYS A 128 6.51 9.46 -10.31
N VAL A 129 7.18 10.57 -10.02
CA VAL A 129 6.98 11.36 -8.81
C VAL A 129 6.20 12.61 -9.19
N PHE A 130 5.14 12.87 -8.44
CA PHE A 130 4.26 14.02 -8.65
C PHE A 130 4.24 14.88 -7.38
N VAL A 131 4.12 16.19 -7.56
CA VAL A 131 3.88 17.14 -6.46
C VAL A 131 2.57 17.83 -6.75
N LEU A 132 1.59 17.64 -5.85
CA LEU A 132 0.20 18.06 -6.02
C LEU A 132 0.04 19.57 -6.29
N GLN A 133 1.00 20.40 -5.87
CA GLN A 133 0.98 21.85 -6.09
C GLN A 133 1.31 22.26 -7.53
N PHE A 134 2.04 21.43 -8.30
CA PHE A 134 2.60 21.79 -9.61
C PHE A 134 1.81 21.21 -10.80
N GLY A 135 0.61 20.67 -10.56
CA GLY A 135 -0.26 20.13 -11.61
C GLY A 135 -0.04 18.63 -11.88
N ASN A 136 -0.34 18.20 -13.10
CA ASN A 136 -0.40 16.77 -13.47
C ASN A 136 0.89 16.22 -14.10
N ASP A 137 1.92 17.04 -14.30
CA ASP A 137 3.17 16.60 -14.89
C ASP A 137 4.13 16.04 -13.82
N PRO A 138 4.80 14.90 -14.09
CA PRO A 138 5.74 14.33 -13.12
C PRO A 138 6.98 15.20 -13.01
N ILE A 139 7.37 15.56 -11.77
CA ILE A 139 8.62 16.29 -11.49
C ILE A 139 9.86 15.44 -11.77
N TYR A 140 9.68 14.12 -11.72
CA TYR A 140 10.75 13.16 -11.94
C TYR A 140 10.18 11.84 -12.44
N GLN A 141 10.91 11.22 -13.37
CA GLN A 141 10.57 9.91 -13.93
C GLN A 141 11.83 9.06 -14.08
N GLN A 142 11.77 7.82 -13.60
CA GLN A 142 12.83 6.82 -13.75
C GLN A 142 12.21 5.53 -14.29
N SER A 143 12.92 4.87 -15.21
CA SER A 143 12.55 3.52 -15.63
C SER A 143 13.69 2.55 -15.30
N VAL A 144 13.32 1.35 -14.89
CA VAL A 144 14.23 0.25 -14.58
C VAL A 144 13.79 -0.96 -15.37
N GLU A 145 14.72 -1.50 -16.16
CA GLU A 145 14.51 -2.73 -16.90
C GLU A 145 14.89 -3.92 -16.01
N LEU A 146 13.98 -4.90 -15.93
CA LEU A 146 14.19 -6.15 -15.24
C LEU A 146 14.25 -7.28 -16.25
N ASN A 147 15.38 -7.98 -16.27
CA ASN A 147 15.57 -9.16 -17.10
C ASN A 147 14.60 -10.29 -16.71
N LYS A 148 14.33 -10.44 -15.40
CA LYS A 148 13.50 -11.51 -14.87
C LYS A 148 12.79 -11.12 -13.58
N ILE A 149 11.50 -11.37 -13.51
CA ILE A 149 10.72 -11.47 -12.27
C ILE A 149 10.47 -12.95 -12.01
N SER A 150 11.00 -13.46 -10.91
CA SER A 150 10.86 -14.88 -10.56
C SER A 150 9.43 -15.23 -10.15
N LEU A 151 8.97 -16.42 -10.52
CA LEU A 151 7.71 -17.00 -10.07
C LEU A 151 7.66 -17.09 -8.54
N LEU A 152 6.47 -16.94 -7.96
CA LEU A 152 6.19 -17.10 -6.53
C LEU A 152 7.20 -16.41 -5.59
N SER A 153 7.64 -15.20 -5.96
CA SER A 153 8.75 -14.51 -5.30
C SER A 153 8.40 -13.07 -4.92
N SER A 154 9.15 -12.55 -3.95
CA SER A 154 9.16 -11.14 -3.60
C SER A 154 10.59 -10.65 -3.58
N ASN A 155 10.94 -9.72 -4.48
CA ASN A 155 12.28 -9.19 -4.59
C ASN A 155 12.28 -7.67 -4.44
N GLU A 156 13.24 -7.17 -3.68
CA GLU A 156 13.52 -5.74 -3.60
C GLU A 156 14.28 -5.27 -4.85
N ILE A 157 13.92 -4.11 -5.35
CA ILE A 157 14.60 -3.45 -6.46
C ILE A 157 15.31 -2.22 -5.92
N TYR A 158 16.62 -2.21 -6.08
CA TYR A 158 17.44 -1.07 -5.73
C TYR A 158 17.35 0.00 -6.81
N LEU A 159 16.98 1.21 -6.38
CA LEU A 159 16.98 2.39 -7.22
C LEU A 159 18.29 3.17 -7.02
N PRO A 160 18.72 3.98 -8.02
CA PRO A 160 19.90 4.82 -7.88
C PRO A 160 19.79 5.75 -6.66
N GLU A 161 20.88 6.00 -5.94
CA GLU A 161 20.88 6.86 -4.74
C GLU A 161 20.36 8.27 -5.00
N GLU A 162 20.56 8.80 -6.22
CA GLU A 162 20.01 10.09 -6.67
C GLU A 162 18.49 10.16 -6.52
N PHE A 163 17.80 9.03 -6.66
CA PHE A 163 16.36 8.91 -6.48
C PHE A 163 15.95 9.22 -5.04
N ASN A 164 16.60 8.55 -4.08
CA ASN A 164 16.33 8.75 -2.66
C ASN A 164 16.63 10.19 -2.23
N TRP A 165 17.73 10.76 -2.72
CA TRP A 165 18.08 12.15 -2.43
C TRP A 165 17.05 13.15 -2.99
N LYS A 166 16.60 12.97 -4.25
CA LYS A 166 15.60 13.85 -4.87
C LYS A 166 14.23 13.76 -4.20
N ILE A 167 13.83 12.56 -3.76
CA ILE A 167 12.59 12.41 -2.98
C ILE A 167 12.72 13.11 -1.63
N LYS A 168 13.80 12.87 -0.87
CA LYS A 168 14.00 13.50 0.44
C LYS A 168 13.98 15.03 0.39
N ASN A 169 14.57 15.62 -0.64
CA ASN A 169 14.63 17.09 -0.77
C ASN A 169 13.37 17.75 -1.32
N ASN A 170 12.56 17.03 -2.12
CA ASN A 170 11.34 17.59 -2.73
C ASN A 170 10.05 17.17 -2.01
N VAL A 171 10.13 16.24 -1.05
CA VAL A 171 8.98 15.70 -0.28
C VAL A 171 9.14 16.03 1.21
N SER A 172 9.81 17.14 1.55
CA SER A 172 9.80 17.64 2.93
C SER A 172 8.36 18.00 3.32
N PHE A 173 7.82 17.23 4.26
CA PHE A 173 6.51 17.46 4.90
C PHE A 173 6.55 18.66 5.85
#